data_AF-A0ABD1N8U0-F1
#
_entry.id   AF-A0ABD1N8U0-F1
#
_cell.length_a   1.000
_cell.length_b   1.000
_cell.length_c   1.000
_cell.angle_alpha   90.00
_cell.angle_beta   90.00
_cell.angle_gamma   90.00
#
_symmetry.space_group_name_H-M   'P 1'
#
loop_
_entity.id
_entity.type
_entity.pdbx_description
1 polymer ?
#
loop_
_entity_poly.entity_id
_entity_poly.type
_entity_poly.pdbx_seq_one_letter_code
_entity_poly.pdbx_strand_id
1 'polypeptide(L)'
;MHPSQLGESSSAQQHAYQNCHRHSPYQIARLEEIFKECEYPDDSRRRQISEELGLNANQALSERLDNNVLRYDNDRLHAENYIMKEALNNIRCAPCGGPVMEPEETALSLQVLKAQNLLLRKEASELSYLIDSLVTLTSMINLHLVDIHHE
;
A
#
# COMPACT_ATOMS: atom_id res chain seq x y z
N MET A 1 -20.88 -22.83 18.37
CA MET A 1 -21.74 -21.65 18.11
C MET A 1 -21.51 -21.22 16.67
N HIS A 2 -22.58 -20.77 16.02
CA HIS A 2 -22.81 -20.71 14.58
C HIS A 2 -21.73 -20.02 13.72
N PRO A 3 -21.49 -20.50 12.48
CA PRO A 3 -20.92 -19.71 11.41
C PRO A 3 -22.03 -18.85 10.77
N SER A 4 -21.87 -17.53 10.79
CA SER A 4 -22.77 -16.59 10.14
C SER A 4 -22.54 -16.58 8.62
N GLN A 5 -23.65 -16.68 7.92
CA GLN A 5 -23.79 -16.90 6.49
C GLN A 5 -23.32 -15.69 5.67
N LEU A 6 -22.38 -15.93 4.76
CA LEU A 6 -22.18 -15.12 3.55
C LEU A 6 -23.22 -15.58 2.53
N GLY A 7 -24.28 -14.81 2.36
CA GLY A 7 -25.28 -15.11 1.35
C GLY A 7 -26.36 -14.06 1.33
N GLU A 8 -26.12 -12.96 0.62
CA GLU A 8 -27.16 -12.08 0.05
C GLU A 8 -26.49 -10.97 -0.78
N SER A 9 -25.83 -11.32 -1.88
CA SER A 9 -25.44 -10.34 -2.92
C SER A 9 -25.48 -10.87 -4.36
N SER A 10 -25.77 -12.16 -4.56
CA SER A 10 -25.65 -12.80 -5.87
C SER A 10 -26.69 -12.31 -6.89
N SER A 11 -27.92 -11.99 -6.45
CA SER A 11 -29.02 -11.65 -7.35
C SER A 11 -28.87 -10.25 -7.97
N ALA A 12 -28.45 -9.24 -7.19
CA ALA A 12 -28.25 -7.89 -7.71
C ALA A 12 -27.07 -7.80 -8.70
N GLN A 13 -25.97 -8.50 -8.41
CA GLN A 13 -24.80 -8.58 -9.30
C GLN A 13 -25.10 -9.38 -10.58
N GLN A 14 -25.93 -10.44 -10.50
CA GLN A 14 -26.37 -11.21 -11.67
C GLN A 14 -27.30 -10.42 -12.60
N HIS A 15 -28.20 -9.59 -12.06
CA HIS A 15 -29.08 -8.74 -12.88
C HIS A 15 -28.33 -7.59 -13.58
N ALA A 16 -27.31 -7.01 -12.93
CA ALA A 16 -26.45 -6.00 -13.55
C ALA A 16 -25.65 -6.58 -14.73
N TYR A 17 -25.19 -7.83 -14.63
CA TYR A 17 -24.46 -8.51 -15.72
C TYR A 17 -25.35 -8.93 -16.90
N GLN A 18 -26.65 -9.14 -16.66
CA GLN A 18 -27.61 -9.54 -17.70
C GLN A 18 -28.12 -8.36 -18.55
N ASN A 19 -28.05 -7.13 -18.03
CA ASN A 19 -28.42 -5.92 -18.78
C ASN A 19 -27.26 -5.30 -19.57
N CYS A 20 -26.04 -5.80 -19.41
CA CYS A 20 -24.92 -5.44 -20.29
C CYS A 20 -25.04 -6.21 -21.60
N HIS A 21 -25.62 -5.60 -22.62
CA HIS A 21 -25.50 -6.07 -24.00
C HIS A 21 -24.06 -5.89 -24.47
N ARG A 22 -23.22 -6.84 -24.07
CA ARG A 22 -21.81 -6.88 -24.43
C ARG A 22 -21.70 -6.87 -25.96
N HIS A 23 -21.02 -5.87 -26.49
CA HIS A 23 -20.75 -5.81 -27.92
C HIS A 23 -20.05 -7.08 -28.40
N SER A 24 -20.50 -7.59 -29.54
CA SER A 24 -19.81 -8.65 -30.28
C SER A 24 -18.38 -8.18 -30.62
N PRO A 25 -17.38 -9.08 -30.66
CA PRO A 25 -16.04 -8.76 -31.15
C PRO A 25 -16.03 -8.04 -32.50
N TYR A 26 -16.99 -8.37 -33.38
CA TYR A 26 -17.17 -7.69 -34.66
C TYR A 26 -17.59 -6.22 -34.49
N GLN A 27 -18.55 -5.96 -33.60
CA GLN A 27 -19.01 -4.60 -33.32
C GLN A 27 -17.88 -3.76 -32.72
N ILE A 28 -17.07 -4.34 -31.82
CA ILE A 28 -15.90 -3.68 -31.23
C ILE A 28 -14.87 -3.33 -32.31
N ALA A 29 -14.47 -4.31 -33.12
CA ALA A 29 -13.47 -4.10 -34.17
C ALA A 29 -13.89 -3.02 -35.17
N ARG A 30 -15.18 -3.00 -35.55
CA ARG A 30 -15.70 -2.00 -36.47
C ARG A 30 -15.78 -0.60 -35.84
N LEU A 31 -16.17 -0.50 -34.57
CA LEU A 31 -16.15 0.76 -33.82
C LEU A 31 -14.72 1.31 -33.68
N GLU A 32 -13.73 0.46 -33.42
CA GLU A 32 -12.31 0.85 -33.33
C GLU A 32 -11.76 1.34 -34.69
N GLU A 33 -12.16 0.71 -35.80
CA GLU A 33 -11.77 1.14 -37.15
C GLU A 33 -12.34 2.53 -37.48
N ILE A 34 -13.61 2.75 -37.15
CA ILE A 34 -14.26 4.05 -37.31
C ILE A 34 -13.59 5.12 -36.43
N PHE A 35 -13.25 4.78 -35.19
CA PHE A 35 -12.58 5.72 -34.27
C PHE A 35 -11.20 6.15 -34.79
N LYS A 36 -10.46 5.24 -35.45
CA LYS A 36 -9.19 5.56 -36.11
C LYS A 36 -9.35 6.51 -37.29
N GLU A 37 -10.46 6.42 -38.03
CA GLU A 37 -10.78 7.34 -39.14
C GLU A 37 -11.24 8.70 -38.63
N CYS A 38 -11.99 8.74 -37.53
CA CYS A 38 -12.52 9.96 -36.92
C CYS A 38 -12.80 9.75 -35.42
N GLU A 39 -12.03 10.43 -34.56
CA GLU A 39 -12.17 10.33 -33.10
C GLU A 39 -13.51 10.90 -32.58
N TYR A 40 -14.13 11.82 -33.34
CA TYR A 40 -15.36 12.53 -32.94
C TYR A 40 -16.38 12.56 -34.08
N PRO A 41 -17.06 11.44 -34.37
CA PRO A 41 -18.09 11.38 -35.39
C PRO A 41 -19.30 12.24 -35.01
N ASP A 42 -19.84 12.95 -35.99
CA ASP A 42 -21.05 13.76 -35.84
C ASP A 42 -22.31 12.89 -35.61
N ASP A 43 -23.42 13.54 -35.25
CA ASP A 43 -24.67 12.87 -34.89
C ASP A 43 -25.29 12.06 -36.04
N SER A 44 -24.98 12.41 -37.29
CA SER A 44 -25.47 11.69 -38.47
C SER A 44 -24.66 10.41 -38.67
N ARG A 45 -23.33 10.52 -38.59
CA ARG A 45 -22.40 9.41 -38.70
C ARG A 45 -22.61 8.42 -37.55
N ARG A 46 -22.81 8.90 -36.32
CA ARG A 46 -23.11 8.02 -35.17
C ARG A 46 -24.40 7.22 -35.37
N ARG A 47 -25.46 7.83 -35.90
CA ARG A 47 -26.72 7.12 -36.20
C ARG A 47 -26.54 6.04 -37.26
N GLN A 48 -25.84 6.36 -38.34
CA GLN A 48 -25.53 5.40 -39.40
C GLN A 48 -24.75 4.19 -38.85
N ILE A 49 -23.71 4.43 -38.05
CA ILE A 49 -22.90 3.36 -37.43
C ILE A 49 -23.74 2.51 -36.48
N SER A 50 -24.61 3.17 -35.71
CA SER A 50 -25.55 2.50 -34.80
C SER A 50 -26.45 1.55 -35.58
N GLU A 51 -27.03 1.99 -36.70
CA GLU A 51 -27.85 1.15 -37.57
C GLU A 51 -27.05 0.02 -38.24
N GLU A 52 -25.86 0.32 -38.79
CA GLU A 52 -24.97 -0.66 -39.43
C GLU A 52 -24.55 -1.79 -38.48
N LEU A 53 -24.37 -1.47 -37.19
CA LEU A 53 -23.94 -2.42 -36.17
C LEU A 53 -25.10 -3.01 -35.36
N GLY A 54 -26.35 -2.64 -35.66
CA GLY A 54 -27.52 -3.05 -34.88
C GLY A 54 -27.44 -2.60 -33.42
N LEU A 55 -26.78 -1.47 -33.15
CA LEU A 55 -26.68 -0.83 -31.84
C LEU A 55 -27.85 0.13 -31.70
N ASN A 56 -28.51 0.13 -30.55
CA ASN A 56 -29.66 0.98 -30.31
C ASN A 56 -29.14 2.37 -29.91
N ALA A 57 -29.59 3.47 -30.51
CA ALA A 57 -29.16 4.82 -30.10
C ALA A 57 -29.45 5.10 -28.59
N ASN A 58 -30.51 4.48 -28.07
CA ASN A 58 -30.85 4.52 -26.64
C ASN A 58 -29.85 3.74 -25.76
N GLN A 59 -29.24 2.68 -26.29
CA GLN A 59 -28.22 1.91 -25.59
C GLN A 59 -26.94 2.75 -25.40
N ALA A 60 -26.49 3.45 -26.43
CA ALA A 60 -25.33 4.35 -26.32
C ALA A 60 -25.55 5.51 -25.33
N LEU A 61 -26.78 6.03 -25.22
CA LEU A 61 -27.12 7.06 -24.23
C LEU A 61 -27.16 6.47 -22.81
N SER A 62 -27.77 5.30 -22.63
CA SER A 62 -27.79 4.59 -21.34
C SER A 62 -26.39 4.28 -20.86
N GLU A 63 -25.56 3.66 -21.72
CA GLU A 63 -24.18 3.30 -21.41
C GLU A 63 -23.34 4.53 -21.05
N ARG A 64 -23.58 5.68 -21.68
CA ARG A 64 -22.94 6.96 -21.31
C ARG A 64 -23.34 7.44 -19.92
N LEU A 65 -24.62 7.38 -19.59
CA LEU A 65 -25.12 7.75 -18.25
C LEU A 65 -24.55 6.81 -17.19
N ASP A 66 -24.57 5.50 -17.46
CA ASP A 66 -24.03 4.48 -16.57
C ASP A 66 -22.52 4.66 -16.37
N ASN A 67 -21.77 4.98 -17.44
CA ASN A 67 -20.33 5.28 -17.33
C ASN A 67 -20.06 6.51 -16.46
N ASN A 68 -20.88 7.56 -16.58
CA ASN A 68 -20.71 8.76 -15.77
C ASN A 68 -20.94 8.48 -14.28
N VAL A 69 -21.95 7.67 -13.96
CA VAL A 69 -22.20 7.22 -12.57
C VAL A 69 -21.03 6.39 -12.07
N LEU A 70 -20.57 5.41 -12.86
CA LEU A 70 -19.42 4.57 -12.51
C LEU A 70 -18.15 5.38 -12.29
N ARG A 71 -17.88 6.39 -13.12
CA ARG A 71 -16.74 7.30 -12.95
C ARG A 71 -16.85 8.10 -11.65
N TYR A 72 -18.02 8.64 -11.35
CA TYR A 72 -18.26 9.35 -10.10
C TYR A 72 -18.04 8.46 -8.88
N ASP A 73 -18.59 7.24 -8.90
CA ASP A 73 -18.41 6.28 -7.82
C ASP A 73 -16.95 5.83 -7.69
N ASN A 74 -16.24 5.66 -8.81
CA ASN A 74 -14.83 5.33 -8.84
C ASN A 74 -13.98 6.45 -8.22
N ASP A 75 -14.24 7.71 -8.60
CA ASP A 75 -13.56 8.87 -8.03
C ASP A 75 -13.82 8.99 -6.51
N ARG A 76 -15.07 8.74 -6.07
CA ARG A 76 -15.42 8.71 -4.64
C ARG A 76 -14.66 7.61 -3.91
N LEU A 77 -14.65 6.38 -4.46
CA LEU A 77 -13.92 5.25 -3.87
C LEU A 77 -12.42 5.50 -3.82
N HIS A 78 -11.85 6.15 -4.84
CA HIS A 78 -10.44 6.56 -4.83
C HIS A 78 -10.15 7.56 -3.71
N ALA A 79 -11.03 8.56 -3.50
CA ALA A 79 -10.89 9.51 -2.41
C ALA A 79 -11.00 8.83 -1.04
N GLU A 80 -11.96 7.94 -0.83
CA GLU A 80 -12.10 7.16 0.40
C GLU A 80 -10.89 6.26 0.65
N ASN A 81 -10.40 5.57 -0.39
CA ASN A 81 -9.22 4.71 -0.30
C ASN A 81 -7.97 5.51 0.08
N TYR A 82 -7.83 6.71 -0.48
CA TYR A 82 -6.75 7.63 -0.14
C TYR A 82 -6.79 8.02 1.35
N ILE A 83 -7.96 8.43 1.86
CA ILE A 83 -8.13 8.79 3.27
C ILE A 83 -7.82 7.60 4.19
N MET A 84 -8.27 6.39 3.84
CA MET A 84 -8.00 5.18 4.62
C MET A 84 -6.51 4.85 4.66
N LYS A 85 -5.82 4.92 3.52
CA LYS A 85 -4.35 4.71 3.46
C LYS A 85 -3.61 5.74 4.30
N GLU A 86 -4.03 7.00 4.25
CA GLU A 86 -3.43 8.06 5.05
C GLU A 86 -3.66 7.84 6.56
N ALA A 87 -4.85 7.36 6.94
CA ALA A 87 -5.12 7.00 8.32
C ALA A 87 -4.23 5.85 8.80
N LEU A 88 -4.01 4.82 7.96
CA LEU A 88 -3.13 3.69 8.27
C LEU A 88 -1.67 4.12 8.45
N ASN A 89 -1.17 5.01 7.57
CA ASN A 89 0.19 5.56 7.68
C ASN A 89 0.41 6.36 8.98
N ASN A 90 -0.64 6.93 9.54
CA ASN A 90 -0.59 7.70 10.78
C ASN A 90 -0.77 6.84 12.05
N ILE A 91 -1.04 5.54 11.90
CA ILE A 91 -1.09 4.62 13.05
C ILE A 91 0.32 4.51 13.63
N ARG A 92 0.40 4.64 14.97
CA ARG A 92 1.62 4.42 15.72
C ARG A 92 1.45 3.27 16.68
N CYS A 93 2.54 2.54 16.90
CA CYS A 93 2.60 1.45 17.86
C CYS A 93 2.34 1.98 19.28
N ALA A 94 1.32 1.49 19.98
CA ALA A 94 0.97 2.01 21.31
C ALA A 94 2.08 1.82 22.37
N PRO A 95 2.81 0.68 22.41
CA PRO A 95 3.94 0.50 23.35
C PRO A 95 5.16 1.40 23.10
N CYS A 96 5.55 1.65 21.84
CA CYS A 96 6.83 2.32 21.54
C CYS A 96 6.70 3.65 20.79
N GLY A 97 5.49 4.03 20.36
CA GLY A 97 5.24 5.23 19.57
C GLY A 97 5.84 5.21 18.16
N GLY A 98 6.42 4.09 17.72
CA GLY A 98 7.03 3.96 16.39
C GLY A 98 5.99 3.93 15.27
N PRO A 99 6.36 4.36 14.04
CA PRO A 99 5.49 4.24 12.87
C PRO A 99 5.24 2.77 12.53
N VAL A 100 4.07 2.49 11.94
CA VAL A 100 3.81 1.19 11.30
C VAL A 100 4.58 1.18 9.98
N MET A 101 5.58 0.31 9.89
CA MET A 101 6.43 0.14 8.70
C MET A 101 6.07 -1.16 7.99
N GLU A 102 6.33 -1.24 6.69
CA GLU A 102 6.12 -2.47 5.93
C GLU A 102 6.99 -3.63 6.47
N PRO A 103 6.54 -4.90 6.38
CA PRO A 103 7.25 -6.04 6.95
C PRO A 103 8.70 -6.17 6.48
N GLU A 104 8.98 -5.86 5.21
CA GLU A 104 10.34 -5.90 4.65
C GLU A 104 11.23 -4.80 5.24
N GLU A 105 10.71 -3.57 5.32
CA GLU A 105 11.43 -2.42 5.89
C GLU A 105 11.71 -2.62 7.38
N THR A 106 10.76 -3.19 8.14
CA THR A 106 10.98 -3.56 9.55
C THR A 106 12.11 -4.57 9.72
N ALA A 107 12.19 -5.58 8.85
CA ALA A 107 13.21 -6.61 8.92
C ALA A 107 14.62 -6.05 8.64
N LEU A 108 14.76 -5.21 7.62
CA LEU A 108 16.01 -4.50 7.30
C LEU A 108 16.45 -3.59 8.46
N SER A 109 15.55 -2.74 8.95
CA SER A 109 15.83 -1.85 10.08
C SER A 109 16.27 -2.63 11.33
N LEU A 110 15.60 -3.75 11.63
CA LEU A 110 15.96 -4.62 12.74
C LEU A 110 17.35 -5.26 12.57
N GLN A 111 17.74 -5.68 11.36
CA GLN A 111 19.09 -6.21 11.11
C GLN A 111 20.16 -5.15 11.37
N VAL A 112 19.96 -3.92 10.88
CA VAL A 112 20.88 -2.80 11.12
C VAL A 112 21.02 -2.54 12.62
N LEU A 113 19.90 -2.48 13.35
CA LEU A 113 19.92 -2.22 14.79
C LEU A 113 20.61 -3.33 15.59
N LYS A 114 20.46 -4.60 15.16
CA LYS A 114 21.19 -5.74 15.75
C LYS A 114 22.69 -5.63 15.52
N ALA A 115 23.12 -5.27 14.31
CA ALA A 115 24.53 -5.07 13.99
C ALA A 115 25.14 -3.95 14.84
N GLN A 116 24.45 -2.81 14.95
CA GLN A 116 24.87 -1.69 15.80
C GLN A 116 24.95 -2.10 17.29
N ASN A 117 23.97 -2.85 17.80
CA ASN A 117 24.00 -3.35 19.18
C ASN A 117 25.19 -4.28 19.44
N LEU A 118 25.57 -5.12 18.48
CA LEU A 118 26.74 -6.00 18.61
C LEU A 118 28.03 -5.17 18.72
N LEU A 119 28.17 -4.15 17.88
CA LEU A 119 29.34 -3.25 17.93
C LEU A 119 29.39 -2.48 19.25
N LEU A 120 28.28 -1.88 19.68
CA LEU A 120 28.20 -1.15 20.94
C LEU A 120 28.51 -2.03 22.15
N ARG A 121 28.04 -3.28 22.17
CA ARG A 121 28.37 -4.24 23.24
C ARG A 121 29.86 -4.58 23.28
N LYS A 122 30.49 -4.71 22.11
CA LYS A 122 31.93 -4.94 22.01
C LYS A 122 32.71 -3.75 22.57
N GLU A 123 32.40 -2.54 22.12
CA GLU A 123 33.03 -1.31 22.59
C GLU A 123 32.84 -1.13 24.10
N ALA A 124 31.64 -1.37 24.62
CA ALA A 124 31.37 -1.31 26.06
C ALA A 124 32.22 -2.33 26.85
N SER A 125 32.42 -3.53 26.31
CA SER A 125 33.25 -4.56 26.94
C SER A 125 34.73 -4.17 26.95
N GLU A 126 35.23 -3.60 25.86
CA GLU A 126 36.61 -3.09 25.76
C GLU A 126 36.85 -1.95 26.74
N LEU A 127 35.93 -0.99 26.84
CA LEU A 127 36.00 0.09 27.83
C LEU A 127 35.95 -0.44 29.26
N SER A 128 35.05 -1.39 29.56
CA SER A 128 34.97 -2.02 30.88
C SER A 128 36.31 -2.65 31.26
N TYR A 129 36.92 -3.40 30.35
CA TYR A 129 38.22 -4.02 30.58
C TYR A 129 39.32 -2.99 30.88
N LEU A 130 39.36 -1.89 30.12
CA LEU A 130 40.32 -0.81 30.36
C LEU A 130 40.11 -0.13 31.71
N ILE A 131 38.86 0.11 32.10
CA ILE A 131 38.52 0.67 33.41
C ILE A 131 39.00 -0.27 34.53
N ASP A 132 38.70 -1.58 34.43
CA ASP A 132 39.13 -2.56 35.42
C ASP A 132 40.66 -2.61 35.54
N SER A 133 41.38 -2.53 34.42
CA SER A 133 42.84 -2.46 34.40
C SER A 133 43.39 -1.18 35.07
N LEU A 134 42.74 -0.03 34.89
CA LEU A 134 43.16 1.23 35.52
C LEU A 134 42.88 1.23 37.02
N VAL A 135 41.72 0.69 37.45
CA VAL A 135 41.34 0.58 38.86
C VAL A 135 42.31 -0.35 39.59
N THR A 136 42.66 -1.48 38.99
CA THR A 136 43.65 -2.42 39.57
C THR A 136 45.04 -1.78 39.67
N LEU A 137 45.51 -1.11 38.62
CA LEU A 137 46.80 -0.40 38.65
C LEU A 137 46.84 0.69 39.73
N THR A 138 45.77 1.50 39.83
CA THR A 138 45.66 2.56 40.85
C THR A 138 45.70 1.97 42.25
N SER A 139 45.03 0.83 42.46
CA SER A 139 45.04 0.12 43.76
C SER A 139 46.44 -0.40 44.11
N MET A 140 47.17 -0.95 43.14
CA MET A 140 48.55 -1.41 43.35
C MET A 140 49.51 -0.27 43.68
N ILE A 141 49.40 0.87 42.97
CA ILE A 141 50.21 2.07 43.25
C ILE A 141 49.93 2.60 44.65
N ASN A 142 48.65 2.67 45.05
CA ASN A 142 48.27 3.12 46.38
C ASN A 142 48.83 2.20 47.48
N LEU A 143 48.83 0.87 47.27
CA LEU A 143 49.42 -0.07 48.22
C LEU A 143 50.94 0.12 48.35
N HIS A 144 51.65 0.21 47.22
CA HIS A 144 53.10 0.45 47.23
C HIS A 144 53.48 1.79 47.88
N LEU A 145 52.69 2.85 47.70
CA LEU A 145 52.92 4.14 48.36
C LEU A 145 52.75 4.05 49.89
N VAL A 146 51.79 3.24 50.37
CA VAL A 146 51.61 3.00 51.81
C VAL A 146 52.80 2.24 52.38
N ASP A 147 53.30 1.23 51.68
CA ASP A 147 54.46 0.44 52.12
C ASP A 147 55.74 1.30 52.20
N ILE A 148 55.98 2.19 51.23
CA ILE A 148 57.14 3.12 51.22
C ILE A 148 57.06 4.14 52.37
N HIS A 149 55.86 4.52 52.83
CA HIS A 149 55.68 5.47 53.93
C HIS A 149 55.77 4.82 55.32
N HIS A 150 55.86 3.49 55.42
CA HIS A 150 55.96 2.75 56.69
C HIS A 150 57.37 2.19 56.98
N GLU A 151 58.30 2.26 56.03
CA GLU A 151 59.74 2.04 56.23
C GLU A 151 60.49 3.33 56.59
#